data_AF-A0A925KWK1-F1
#
_entry.id   AF-A0A925KWK1-F1
#
_cell.length_a   1.000
_cell.length_b   1.000
_cell.length_c   1.000
_cell.angle_alpha   90.00
_cell.angle_beta   90.00
_cell.angle_gamma   90.00
#
_symmetry.space_group_name_H-M   'P 1'
#
loop_
_entity.id
_entity.type
_entity.pdbx_description
1 polymer ?
#
loop_
_entity_poly.entity_id
_entity_poly.type
_entity_poly.pdbx_seq_one_letter_code
_entity_poly.pdbx_strand_id
1 'polypeptide(L)' 'MIVLNNKYEFGDIVYLKTDTDQHPRIVTAFISCPAGDILYEVNCGTIASRHYEFEITADKVVQV' A
#
# COMPACT_ATOMS: atom_id res chain seq x y z
N MET A 1 16.89 -9.70 15.13
CA MET A 1 15.44 -9.43 14.99
C MET A 1 15.32 -8.14 14.20
N ILE A 2 14.60 -8.15 13.07
CA ILE A 2 14.29 -6.93 12.31
C ILE A 2 12.88 -6.53 12.72
N VAL A 3 12.71 -5.27 13.10
CA VAL A 3 11.40 -4.69 13.40
C VAL A 3 11.03 -3.79 12.22
N LEU A 4 9.91 -4.10 11.59
CA LEU A 4 9.33 -3.26 10.55
C LEU A 4 8.32 -2.32 11.21
N ASN A 5 8.43 -1.03 10.95
CA ASN A 5 7.48 -0.03 11.45
C ASN A 5 6.48 0.29 10.34
N ASN A 6 5.52 -0.61 10.14
CA ASN A 6 4.46 -0.48 9.14
C ASN A 6 3.26 0.29 9.71
N LYS A 7 2.65 1.12 8.87
CA LYS A 7 1.41 1.86 9.16
C LYS A 7 0.15 1.09 8.80
N TYR A 8 0.23 0.22 7.80
CA TYR A 8 -0.86 -0.63 7.33
C TYR A 8 -0.58 -2.08 7.69
N GLU A 9 -1.62 -2.87 7.91
CA GLU A 9 -1.56 -4.28 8.27
C GLU A 9 -1.92 -5.19 7.09
N PHE A 10 -1.57 -6.48 7.19
CA PHE A 10 -2.00 -7.46 6.20
C PHE A 10 -3.52 -7.53 6.11
N GLY A 11 -4.04 -7.49 4.89
CA GLY A 11 -5.49 -7.53 4.66
C GLY A 11 -6.18 -6.16 4.66
N ASP A 12 -5.47 -5.08 5.02
CA ASP A 12 -6.03 -3.73 4.93
C ASP A 12 -6.39 -3.39 3.48
N ILE A 13 -7.54 -2.73 3.32
CA ILE A 13 -7.95 -2.16 2.04
C ILE A 13 -7.47 -0.73 1.97
N VAL A 14 -6.71 -0.44 0.93
CA VAL A 14 -6.09 0.84 0.67
C VAL A 14 -6.29 1.26 -0.79
N TYR A 15 -5.99 2.52 -1.08
CA TYR A 15 -6.09 3.13 -2.40
C TYR A 15 -4.78 3.83 -2.74
N LEU A 16 -4.46 3.92 -4.03
CA LEU A 16 -3.35 4.75 -4.48
C LEU A 16 -3.84 6.19 -4.63
N LYS A 17 -3.10 7.16 -4.10
CA LYS A 17 -3.44 8.58 -4.24
C LYS A 17 -3.41 9.06 -5.70
N THR A 18 -2.66 8.37 -6.55
CA THR A 18 -2.50 8.66 -7.98
C THR A 18 -3.49 7.90 -8.86
N ASP A 19 -4.22 6.92 -8.32
CA ASP A 19 -5.24 6.16 -9.06
C ASP A 19 -6.53 6.95 -9.11
N THR A 20 -6.83 7.56 -10.26
CA THR A 20 -8.01 8.40 -10.46
C THR A 20 -9.32 7.66 -10.24
N ASP A 21 -9.32 6.35 -10.51
CA ASP A 21 -10.50 5.50 -10.37
C ASP A 21 -10.65 4.95 -8.94
N GLN A 22 -9.62 5.14 -8.09
CA GLN A 22 -9.60 4.72 -6.70
C GLN A 22 -9.98 3.24 -6.53
N HIS A 23 -9.35 2.36 -7.32
CA HIS A 23 -9.56 0.92 -7.20
C HIS A 23 -9.06 0.44 -5.83
N PRO A 24 -9.89 -0.30 -5.05
CA PRO A 24 -9.47 -0.84 -3.76
C PRO A 24 -8.39 -1.90 -3.95
N ARG A 25 -7.37 -1.86 -3.09
CA ARG A 25 -6.25 -2.80 -3.11
C ARG A 25 -6.03 -3.37 -1.72
N ILE A 26 -5.72 -4.66 -1.65
CA ILE A 26 -5.45 -5.34 -0.38
C ILE A 26 -3.94 -5.43 -0.13
N VAL A 27 -3.49 -5.13 1.09
CA VAL A 27 -2.08 -5.28 1.49
C VAL A 27 -1.72 -6.76 1.65
N THR A 28 -0.73 -7.24 0.90
CA THR A 28 -0.34 -8.66 0.85
C THR A 28 1.11 -8.95 1.21
N ALA A 29 2.01 -7.95 1.14
CA ALA A 29 3.41 -8.12 1.54
C ALA A 29 4.01 -6.82 2.09
N PHE A 30 4.96 -6.96 3.02
CA PHE A 30 5.87 -5.89 3.42
C PHE A 30 7.28 -6.24 2.93
N ILE A 31 7.90 -5.32 2.21
CA ILE A 31 9.22 -5.51 1.62
C ILE A 31 10.16 -4.52 2.29
N SER A 32 11.13 -5.04 3.05
CA SER A 32 12.18 -4.23 3.65
C SER A 32 13.17 -3.77 2.59
N CYS A 33 13.37 -2.47 2.48
CA CYS A 33 14.35 -1.85 1.60
C CYS A 33 15.62 -1.46 2.38
N PRO A 34 16.74 -1.20 1.67
CA PRO A 34 17.92 -0.58 2.29
C PRO A 34 17.55 0.72 3.01
N ALA A 35 18.33 1.10 4.03
CA ALA A 35 18.08 2.26 4.89
C ALA A 35 16.82 2.19 5.79
N GLY A 36 16.12 1.06 5.83
CA GLY A 36 15.00 0.84 6.75
C GLY A 36 13.63 1.23 6.20
N ASP A 37 13.55 1.60 4.92
CA ASP A 37 12.29 1.87 4.25
C ASP A 37 11.46 0.60 4.04
N ILE A 38 10.16 0.78 3.89
CA ILE A 38 9.19 -0.30 3.65
C ILE A 38 8.39 0.01 2.39
N LEU A 39 8.34 -0.96 1.48
CA LEU A 39 7.37 -0.99 0.40
C LEU A 39 6.22 -1.93 0.77
N TYR A 40 5.01 -1.48 0.49
CA TYR A 40 3.79 -2.26 0.64
C TYR A 40 3.46 -2.87 -0.72
N GLU A 41 3.39 -4.21 -0.79
CA GLU A 41 2.76 -4.86 -1.92
C GLU A 41 1.25 -4.86 -1.71
N VAL A 42 0.54 -4.35 -2.71
CA VAL A 42 -0.92 -4.28 -2.73
C VAL A 42 -1.47 -4.91 -3.99
N ASN A 43 -2.56 -5.66 -3.84
CA ASN A 43 -3.19 -6.41 -4.93
C ASN A 43 -4.56 -5.83 -5.28
N CYS A 44 -4.80 -5.61 -6.56
CA CYS A 44 -6.10 -5.30 -7.15
C CYS A 44 -6.50 -6.45 -8.07
N GLY A 45 -7.26 -7.42 -7.54
CA GLY A 45 -7.54 -8.67 -8.25
C GLY A 45 -6.26 -9.46 -8.52
N THR A 46 -5.93 -9.64 -9.80
CA THR A 46 -4.72 -10.37 -10.23
C THR A 46 -3.49 -9.47 -10.43
N ILE A 47 -3.61 -8.16 -10.21
CA ILE A 47 -2.53 -7.19 -10.42
C ILE A 47 -1.90 -6.87 -9.07
N ALA A 48 -0.63 -7.23 -8.91
CA ALA A 48 0.20 -6.85 -7.77
C ALA A 48 1.06 -5.64 -8.13
N SER A 49 1.28 -4.75 -7.16
CA SER A 49 2.14 -3.57 -7.32
C SER A 49 2.71 -3.16 -5.97
N ARG A 50 3.85 -2.45 -5.97
CA ARG A 50 4.58 -2.08 -4.76
C ARG A 50 4.69 -0.58 -4.65
N HIS A 51 4.39 -0.05 -3.48
CA HIS A 51 4.28 1.39 -3.26
C HIS A 51 4.83 1.77 -1.91
N TYR A 52 5.36 2.98 -1.81
CA TYR A 52 5.71 3.59 -0.55
C TYR A 52 4.45 4.00 0.21
N GLU A 53 4.59 4.11 1.54
CA GLU A 53 3.49 4.52 2.41
C GLU A 53 2.82 5.83 1.96
N PHE A 54 3.61 6.80 1.49
CA PHE A 54 3.09 8.11 1.10
C PHE A 54 2.26 8.08 -0.19
N GLU A 55 2.37 7.04 -1.01
CA GLU A 55 1.59 6.85 -2.24
C GLU A 55 0.21 6.24 -1.97
N ILE A 56 0.04 5.66 -0.77
CA ILE A 56 -1.13 4.89 -0.37
C ILE A 56 -1.97 5.70 0.65
N THR A 57 -3.28 5.45 0.66
CA THR A 57 -4.22 6.02 1.63
C THR A 57 -5.28 4.98 2.04
N ALA A 58 -5.75 5.03 3.29
CA ALA A 58 -6.92 4.26 3.74
C ALA A 58 -8.24 4.95 3.33
N ASP A 59 -8.19 6.27 3.13
CA ASP A 59 -9.34 7.06 2.73
C ASP A 59 -9.51 7.03 1.22
N LYS A 60 -10.71 6.66 0.76
CA LYS A 60 -11.08 6.79 -0.64
C LYS A 60 -11.30 8.26 -0.97
N VAL A 61 -10.39 8.86 -1.75
CA VAL A 61 -10.51 10.27 -2.14
C VAL A 61 -11.14 10.33 -3.53
N VAL A 62 -12.45 10.53 -3.59
CA VAL A 62 -13.14 10.81 -4.85
C VAL A 62 -12.83 12.27 -5.22
N GLN A 63 -12.11 12.48 -6.32
CA GLN A 63 -11.98 13.84 -6.88
C GLN A 63 -13.35 14.26 -7.40
N VAL A 64 -13.91 15.31 -6.79
CA VAL A 64 -15.19 15.95 -7.18
C VAL A 64 -14.94 16.95 -8.30
#